data_AF-A0A8S3IZS6-F1
#
_entry.id   AF-A0A8S3IZS6-F1
#
_cell.length_a   1.000
_cell.length_b   1.000
_cell.length_c   1.000
_cell.angle_alpha   90.00
_cell.angle_beta   90.00
_cell.angle_gamma   90.00
#
_symmetry.space_group_name_H-M   'P 1'
#
loop_
_entity.id
_entity.type
_entity.pdbx_description
1 polymer ?
#
loop_
_entity_poly.entity_id
_entity_poly.type
_entity_poly.pdbx_seq_one_letter_code
_entity_poly.pdbx_strand_id
1 'polypeptide(L)'
;VCCPDLASCIFVLEQAVSVRALQEMVNTTSAEQSSASQGGQTTFRTLLYGHAVLLRHYHSQMYLSCLSTSTSNDKLAFDVGLKEDAQGESCWWTIHPASKQRSEGEKVRFNDDVILVSVFSERYLHAYMSLNELGRVNASFRQQVWSLVPISSGVARVKNPGFVIGGDVIRLMHGNM
;
A
#
# COMPACT_ATOMS: atom_id res chain seq x y z
N VAL A 1 20.50 14.97 13.47
CA VAL A 1 19.24 14.29 13.05
C VAL A 1 19.60 13.46 11.83
N CYS A 2 19.60 12.13 11.94
CA CYS A 2 19.87 11.27 10.79
C CYS A 2 18.75 11.44 9.77
N CYS A 3 19.09 11.56 8.49
CA CYS A 3 18.11 11.57 7.42
C CYS A 3 17.43 10.18 7.39
N PRO A 4 16.09 10.10 7.46
CA PRO A 4 15.42 8.81 7.36
C PRO A 4 15.68 8.17 5.99
N ASP A 5 15.83 6.84 5.96
CA ASP A 5 15.95 6.10 4.70
C ASP A 5 14.59 6.02 4.00
N LEU A 6 14.28 7.09 3.27
CA LEU A 6 13.02 7.23 2.54
C LEU A 6 12.83 6.14 1.50
N ALA A 7 13.90 5.59 0.92
CA ALA A 7 13.81 4.60 -0.16
C ALA A 7 13.13 3.29 0.28
N SER A 8 13.26 2.93 1.56
CA SER A 8 12.65 1.73 2.16
C SER A 8 11.21 1.93 2.64
N CYS A 9 10.69 3.17 2.59
CA CYS A 9 9.36 3.53 3.09
C CYS A 9 8.37 3.91 1.98
N ILE A 10 8.72 3.72 0.70
CA ILE A 10 7.89 4.13 -0.43
C ILE A 10 6.99 2.98 -0.87
N PHE A 11 5.68 3.25 -0.93
CA PHE A 11 4.70 2.38 -1.55
C PHE A 11 4.06 3.05 -2.76
N VAL A 12 3.82 2.25 -3.79
CA VAL A 12 3.08 2.63 -4.99
C VAL A 12 1.67 2.06 -4.86
N LEU A 13 0.66 2.92 -5.04
CA LEU A 13 -0.71 2.48 -5.22
C LEU A 13 -0.84 1.81 -6.59
N GLU A 14 -0.85 0.47 -6.61
CA GLU A 14 -0.87 -0.30 -7.85
C GLU A 14 -2.29 -0.48 -8.38
N GLN A 15 -3.22 -0.79 -7.50
CA GLN A 15 -4.64 -0.93 -7.83
C GLN A 15 -5.52 -0.34 -6.72
N ALA A 16 -6.69 0.14 -7.13
CA ALA A 16 -7.77 0.55 -6.25
C ALA A 16 -9.09 0.12 -6.88
N VAL A 17 -9.85 -0.72 -6.19
CA VAL A 17 -11.11 -1.31 -6.67
C VAL A 17 -12.16 -1.29 -5.58
N SER A 18 -13.44 -1.39 -5.95
CA SER A 18 -14.49 -1.61 -4.95
C SER A 18 -14.35 -2.99 -4.31
N VAL A 19 -14.77 -3.12 -3.05
CA VAL A 19 -14.73 -4.40 -2.31
C VAL A 19 -15.47 -5.50 -3.08
N ARG A 20 -16.61 -5.16 -3.72
CA ARG A 20 -17.36 -6.10 -4.56
C ARG A 20 -16.54 -6.58 -5.77
N ALA A 21 -15.89 -5.66 -6.49
CA ALA A 21 -15.04 -6.03 -7.62
C ALA A 21 -13.83 -6.87 -7.18
N LEU A 22 -13.28 -6.60 -6.00
CA LEU A 22 -12.21 -7.41 -5.42
C LEU A 22 -12.68 -8.85 -5.15
N GLN A 23 -13.85 -9.03 -4.54
CA GLN A 23 -14.41 -10.36 -4.29
C GLN A 23 -14.61 -11.15 -5.59
N GLU A 24 -15.11 -10.51 -6.64
CA GLU A 24 -15.25 -11.12 -7.97
C GLU A 24 -13.88 -11.52 -8.56
N MET A 25 -12.84 -10.69 -8.36
CA MET A 25 -11.49 -10.97 -8.83
C MET A 25 -10.82 -12.13 -8.07
N VAL A 26 -10.86 -12.11 -6.73
CA VAL A 26 -10.22 -13.15 -5.91
C VAL A 26 -10.87 -14.51 -6.14
N ASN A 27 -12.20 -14.56 -6.30
CA ASN A 27 -12.94 -15.79 -6.56
C ASN A 27 -12.68 -16.37 -7.96
N THR A 28 -12.38 -15.53 -8.96
CA THR A 28 -12.04 -16.02 -10.30
C THR A 28 -10.60 -16.55 -10.37
N THR A 29 -9.64 -15.89 -9.71
CA THR A 29 -8.25 -16.37 -9.61
C THR A 29 -8.08 -17.70 -8.87
N SER A 30 -9.02 -18.06 -7.99
CA SER A 30 -9.00 -19.36 -7.29
C SER A 30 -9.62 -20.50 -8.12
N ALA A 31 -10.40 -20.19 -9.16
CA ALA A 31 -11.02 -21.17 -10.05
C ALA A 31 -10.18 -21.45 -11.32
N GLU A 32 -9.30 -20.53 -11.73
CA GLU A 32 -8.48 -20.68 -12.94
C GLU A 32 -7.01 -20.37 -12.64
N GLN A 33 -6.17 -21.41 -12.60
CA GLN A 33 -4.70 -21.28 -12.66
C GLN A 33 -4.28 -20.87 -14.09
N SER A 34 -4.61 -19.65 -14.49
CA SER A 34 -4.16 -19.09 -15.76
C SER A 34 -4.02 -17.59 -15.67
N SER A 35 -2.76 -17.15 -15.57
CA SER A 35 -2.27 -15.86 -16.05
C SER A 35 -3.22 -14.66 -15.90
N ALA A 36 -3.42 -14.18 -14.67
CA ALA A 36 -4.01 -12.86 -14.42
C ALA A 36 -3.05 -11.69 -14.75
N SER A 37 -2.02 -11.93 -15.57
CA SER A 37 -1.21 -10.91 -16.21
C SER A 37 -1.83 -10.48 -17.55
N GLN A 38 -3.11 -10.09 -17.55
CA GLN A 38 -3.74 -9.46 -18.72
C GLN A 38 -4.51 -8.21 -18.32
N GLY A 39 -3.84 -7.07 -18.52
CA GLY A 39 -4.41 -5.99 -19.31
C GLY A 39 -5.60 -5.23 -18.72
N GLY A 40 -5.46 -4.69 -17.52
CA GLY A 40 -6.37 -3.66 -17.00
C GLY A 40 -5.71 -2.29 -17.09
N GLN A 41 -6.15 -1.46 -18.04
CA GLN A 41 -5.75 -0.07 -18.27
C GLN A 41 -5.23 0.64 -17.01
N THR A 42 -4.04 1.26 -17.06
CA THR A 42 -3.58 2.27 -16.11
C THR A 42 -4.45 3.54 -16.27
N THR A 43 -5.75 3.42 -16.07
CA THR A 43 -6.61 4.57 -15.89
C THR A 43 -6.25 5.12 -14.53
N PHE A 44 -5.83 6.38 -14.50
CA PHE A 44 -5.57 7.13 -13.27
C PHE A 44 -6.88 7.31 -12.52
N ARG A 45 -7.38 6.22 -11.93
CA ARG A 45 -8.64 6.19 -11.23
C ARG A 45 -8.46 6.94 -9.93
N THR A 46 -9.38 7.86 -9.68
CA THR A 46 -9.41 8.59 -8.42
C THR A 46 -9.64 7.58 -7.30
N LEU A 47 -8.79 7.62 -6.27
CA LEU A 47 -8.98 6.83 -5.07
C LEU A 47 -10.22 7.35 -4.33
N LEU A 48 -11.13 6.43 -3.95
CA LEU A 48 -12.31 6.74 -3.18
C LEU A 48 -12.22 6.05 -1.82
N TYR A 49 -12.81 6.66 -0.80
CA TYR A 49 -13.05 5.99 0.47
C TYR A 49 -13.92 4.75 0.25
N GLY A 50 -13.55 3.64 0.90
CA GLY A 50 -14.25 2.35 0.83
C GLY A 50 -13.72 1.43 -0.26
N HIS A 51 -12.80 1.91 -1.09
CA HIS A 51 -12.06 1.05 -2.00
C HIS A 51 -11.03 0.20 -1.26
N ALA A 52 -10.83 -1.01 -1.77
CA ALA A 52 -9.69 -1.83 -1.46
C ALA A 52 -8.50 -1.41 -2.34
N VAL A 53 -7.34 -1.24 -1.71
CA VAL A 53 -6.10 -0.82 -2.34
C VAL A 53 -5.04 -1.92 -2.27
N LEU A 54 -4.25 -2.01 -3.33
CA LEU A 54 -3.06 -2.85 -3.40
C LEU A 54 -1.83 -1.94 -3.36
N LEU A 55 -1.00 -2.11 -2.32
CA LEU A 55 0.18 -1.29 -2.07
C LEU A 55 1.43 -2.11 -2.37
N ARG A 56 2.18 -1.71 -3.40
CA ARG A 56 3.45 -2.35 -3.75
C ARG A 56 4.63 -1.54 -3.25
N HIS A 57 5.51 -2.18 -2.50
CA HIS A 57 6.75 -1.59 -2.03
C HIS A 57 7.65 -1.25 -3.22
N TYR A 58 8.13 -0.01 -3.26
CA TYR A 58 8.84 0.54 -4.42
C TYR A 58 10.18 -0.15 -4.67
N HIS A 59 10.93 -0.49 -3.62
CA HIS A 59 12.26 -1.07 -3.80
C HIS A 59 12.18 -2.58 -4.08
N SER A 60 11.52 -3.36 -3.22
CA SER A 60 11.49 -4.82 -3.35
C SER A 60 10.47 -5.35 -4.36
N GLN A 61 9.60 -4.51 -4.89
CA GLN A 61 8.47 -4.91 -5.76
C GLN A 61 7.46 -5.86 -5.09
N MET A 62 7.56 -6.09 -3.78
CA MET A 62 6.63 -6.93 -3.01
C MET A 62 5.41 -6.14 -2.53
N TYR A 63 4.36 -6.83 -2.11
CA TYR A 63 3.10 -6.23 -1.68
C TYR A 63 2.96 -6.20 -0.16
N LEU A 64 2.42 -5.10 0.37
CA LEU A 64 2.10 -4.98 1.80
C LEU A 64 0.98 -5.95 2.17
N SER A 65 1.26 -6.89 3.06
CA SER A 65 0.35 -7.99 3.40
C SER A 65 0.13 -8.11 4.90
N CYS A 66 -1.09 -8.45 5.28
CA CYS A 66 -1.36 -9.07 6.57
C CYS A 66 -0.89 -10.53 6.50
N LEU A 67 -0.07 -10.96 7.45
CA LEU A 67 0.46 -12.33 7.55
C LEU A 67 -0.40 -13.15 8.50
N SER A 68 -0.33 -14.49 8.42
CA SER A 68 -1.03 -15.37 9.37
C SER A 68 -0.27 -15.58 10.68
N THR A 69 0.96 -15.09 10.77
CA THR A 69 1.79 -15.16 11.99
C THR A 69 1.41 -14.05 12.97
N SER A 70 1.74 -14.25 14.25
CA SER A 70 1.60 -13.24 15.29
C SER A 70 2.81 -13.28 16.21
N THR A 71 3.61 -12.21 16.18
CA THR A 71 4.81 -12.06 17.01
C THR A 71 4.64 -11.04 18.14
N SER A 72 3.50 -10.34 18.19
CA SER A 72 3.23 -9.31 19.18
C SER A 72 2.67 -9.89 20.49
N ASN A 73 2.73 -9.12 21.58
CA ASN A 73 2.07 -9.49 22.85
C ASN A 73 0.53 -9.55 22.73
N ASP A 74 -0.02 -8.86 21.74
CA ASP A 74 -1.44 -8.92 21.40
C ASP A 74 -1.71 -10.16 20.56
N LYS A 75 -2.18 -11.24 21.21
CA LYS A 75 -2.44 -12.54 20.57
C LYS A 75 -3.51 -12.51 19.48
N LEU A 76 -4.30 -11.44 19.43
CA LEU A 76 -5.29 -11.25 18.37
C LEU A 76 -4.69 -10.51 17.19
N ALA A 77 -3.58 -9.78 17.36
CA ALA A 77 -2.96 -9.06 16.26
C ALA A 77 -2.21 -10.02 15.33
N PHE A 78 -2.20 -9.70 14.05
CA PHE A 78 -1.42 -10.39 13.03
C PHE A 78 -0.22 -9.56 12.62
N ASP A 79 0.87 -10.23 12.26
CA ASP A 79 2.05 -9.54 11.73
C ASP A 79 1.73 -8.92 10.37
N VAL A 80 2.39 -7.79 10.07
CA VAL A 80 2.33 -7.14 8.76
C VAL A 80 3.72 -7.21 8.14
N GLY A 81 3.77 -7.58 6.86
CA GLY A 81 5.02 -7.77 6.14
C GLY A 81 4.85 -7.60 4.63
N LEU A 82 5.84 -8.09 3.89
CA LEU A 82 5.87 -8.03 2.43
C LEU A 82 5.75 -9.44 1.83
N LYS A 83 4.93 -9.58 0.77
CA LYS A 83 4.79 -10.82 -0.01
C LYS A 83 5.15 -10.60 -1.49
N GLU A 84 5.77 -11.59 -2.12
CA GLU A 84 6.14 -11.52 -3.54
C GLU A 84 4.91 -11.55 -4.46
N ASP A 85 3.91 -12.37 -4.13
CA ASP A 85 2.64 -12.43 -4.85
C ASP A 85 1.54 -11.60 -4.17
N ALA A 86 0.65 -11.02 -4.99
CA ALA A 86 -0.56 -10.35 -4.54
C ALA A 86 -1.79 -11.28 -4.53
N GLN A 87 -1.59 -12.60 -4.39
CA GLN A 87 -2.69 -13.56 -4.48
C GLN A 87 -3.56 -13.55 -3.24
N GLY A 88 -4.87 -13.66 -3.45
CA GLY A 88 -5.88 -13.64 -2.40
C GLY A 88 -6.06 -12.25 -1.76
N GLU A 89 -6.67 -12.24 -0.57
CA GLU A 89 -7.10 -11.00 0.11
C GLU A 89 -6.03 -10.42 1.05
N SER A 90 -4.99 -11.20 1.36
CA SER A 90 -3.96 -10.85 2.36
C SER A 90 -3.21 -9.54 2.07
N CYS A 91 -3.06 -9.20 0.79
CA CYS A 91 -2.35 -8.01 0.31
C CYS A 91 -3.26 -6.78 0.14
N TRP A 92 -4.57 -6.92 0.38
CA TRP A 92 -5.55 -5.87 0.15
C TRP A 92 -5.95 -5.18 1.44
N TRP A 93 -6.06 -3.85 1.36
CA TRP A 93 -6.41 -2.97 2.47
C TRP A 93 -7.53 -2.04 2.05
N THR A 94 -8.63 -1.94 2.81
CA THR A 94 -9.64 -0.92 2.57
C THR A 94 -9.23 0.40 3.20
N ILE A 95 -9.55 1.50 2.50
CA ILE A 95 -9.26 2.85 2.96
C ILE A 95 -10.52 3.52 3.49
N HIS A 96 -10.50 3.93 4.75
CA HIS A 96 -11.63 4.54 5.42
C HIS A 96 -11.31 5.97 5.87
N PRO A 97 -12.31 6.87 5.92
CA PRO A 97 -12.09 8.23 6.38
C PRO A 97 -11.78 8.24 7.88
N ALA A 98 -10.72 8.94 8.28
CA ALA A 98 -10.39 9.07 9.70
C ALA A 98 -11.33 9.99 10.49
N SER A 99 -12.08 10.85 9.81
CA SER A 99 -12.98 11.84 10.41
C SER A 99 -14.37 11.80 9.80
N LYS A 100 -15.36 12.32 10.53
CA LYS A 100 -16.76 12.45 10.05
C LYS A 100 -16.96 13.52 8.96
N GLN A 101 -15.90 14.22 8.55
CA GLN A 101 -15.97 15.21 7.47
C GLN A 101 -15.91 14.58 6.08
N ARG A 102 -15.59 13.28 6.02
CA ARG A 102 -15.50 12.51 4.79
C ARG A 102 -16.42 11.30 4.90
N SER A 103 -16.93 10.86 3.75
CA SER A 103 -17.83 9.72 3.65
C SER A 103 -17.30 8.67 2.68
N GLU A 104 -17.73 7.43 2.85
CA GLU A 104 -17.49 6.34 1.89
C GLU A 104 -17.96 6.75 0.48
N GLY A 105 -17.17 6.44 -0.54
CA GLY A 105 -17.41 6.84 -1.92
C GLY A 105 -16.92 8.25 -2.29
N GLU A 106 -16.54 9.09 -1.32
CA GLU A 106 -15.90 10.38 -1.62
C GLU A 106 -14.45 10.19 -2.10
N LYS A 107 -13.96 11.16 -2.88
CA LYS A 107 -12.57 11.18 -3.36
C LYS A 107 -11.62 11.45 -2.20
N VAL A 108 -10.61 10.60 -2.06
CA VAL A 108 -9.50 10.82 -1.13
C VAL A 108 -8.69 12.02 -1.62
N ARG A 109 -8.44 12.99 -0.73
CA ARG A 109 -7.68 14.21 -1.06
C ARG A 109 -6.26 14.12 -0.53
N PHE A 110 -5.39 14.97 -1.06
CA PHE A 110 -4.05 15.14 -0.50
C PHE A 110 -4.13 15.62 0.95
N ASN A 111 -3.27 15.08 1.80
CA ASN A 111 -3.22 15.34 3.24
C ASN A 111 -4.50 14.95 3.99
N ASP A 112 -5.40 14.18 3.38
CA ASP A 112 -6.43 13.52 4.17
C ASP A 112 -5.77 12.44 5.04
N ASP A 113 -6.25 12.37 6.27
CA ASP A 113 -5.95 11.31 7.22
C ASP A 113 -6.87 10.11 6.97
N VAL A 114 -6.30 8.92 6.97
CA VAL A 114 -6.99 7.69 6.58
C VAL A 114 -6.80 6.59 7.62
N ILE A 115 -7.71 5.63 7.59
CA ILE A 115 -7.62 4.38 8.34
C ILE A 115 -7.49 3.26 7.32
N LEU A 116 -6.54 2.37 7.53
CA LEU A 116 -6.36 1.18 6.70
C LEU A 116 -6.84 -0.06 7.45
N VAL A 117 -7.68 -0.86 6.82
CA VAL A 117 -8.21 -2.12 7.38
C VAL A 117 -7.85 -3.26 6.45
N SER A 118 -7.24 -4.32 6.96
CA SER A 118 -6.92 -5.51 6.16
C SER A 118 -8.22 -6.19 5.72
N VAL A 119 -8.34 -6.50 4.43
CA VAL A 119 -9.47 -7.29 3.90
C VAL A 119 -9.46 -8.70 4.48
N PHE A 120 -8.27 -9.31 4.60
CA PHE A 120 -8.11 -10.68 5.08
C PHE A 120 -8.48 -10.87 6.56
N SER A 121 -8.07 -9.95 7.43
CA SER A 121 -8.21 -10.14 8.87
C SER A 121 -9.24 -9.22 9.54
N GLU A 122 -9.83 -8.29 8.78
CA GLU A 122 -10.77 -7.27 9.28
C GLU A 122 -10.19 -6.45 10.45
N ARG A 123 -8.90 -6.14 10.38
CA ARG A 123 -8.15 -5.44 11.45
C ARG A 123 -7.44 -4.21 10.91
N TYR A 124 -7.30 -3.23 11.79
CA TYR A 124 -6.65 -1.97 11.49
C TYR A 124 -5.14 -2.14 11.38
N LEU A 125 -4.53 -1.50 10.37
CA LEU A 125 -3.09 -1.31 10.32
C LEU A 125 -2.68 -0.41 11.49
N HIS A 126 -1.88 -0.93 12.41
CA HIS A 126 -1.60 -0.31 13.69
C HIS A 126 -0.11 -0.31 13.98
N ALA A 127 0.43 0.85 14.33
CA ALA A 127 1.80 0.99 14.80
C ALA A 127 1.83 0.85 16.33
N TYR A 128 2.73 0.01 16.83
CA TYR A 128 2.90 -0.19 18.27
C TYR A 128 4.38 -0.10 18.67
N MET A 129 4.60 0.42 19.87
CA MET A 129 5.92 0.43 20.49
C MET A 129 6.11 -0.91 21.21
N SER A 130 7.14 -1.67 20.87
CA SER A 130 7.62 -2.73 21.76
C SER A 130 8.61 -2.13 22.76
N LEU A 131 8.65 -2.66 23.98
CA LEU A 131 9.41 -2.07 25.09
C LEU A 131 10.92 -1.89 24.79
N ASN A 132 11.48 -2.61 23.81
CA ASN A 132 12.91 -2.64 23.49
C ASN A 132 13.27 -2.52 21.98
N GLU A 133 12.34 -2.29 21.05
CA GLU A 133 12.66 -2.19 19.61
C GLU A 133 12.14 -0.88 18.98
N LEU A 134 12.58 -0.59 17.75
CA LEU A 134 11.91 0.41 16.89
C LEU A 134 10.42 0.09 16.77
N GLY A 135 9.57 1.12 16.60
CA GLY A 135 8.13 0.95 16.41
C GLY A 135 7.82 -0.07 15.31
N ARG A 136 6.98 -1.05 15.62
CA ARG A 136 6.55 -2.11 14.71
C ARG A 136 5.14 -1.85 14.21
N VAL A 137 4.78 -2.51 13.12
CA VAL A 137 3.44 -2.45 12.55
C VAL A 137 2.80 -3.84 12.61
N ASN A 138 1.54 -3.89 13.02
CA ASN A 138 0.72 -5.10 13.02
C ASN A 138 -0.69 -4.78 12.50
N ALA A 139 -1.51 -5.81 12.27
CA ALA A 139 -2.94 -5.68 12.05
C ALA A 139 -3.67 -6.02 13.35
N SER A 140 -4.32 -5.06 13.99
CA SER A 140 -4.98 -5.24 15.30
C SER A 140 -6.37 -4.61 15.37
N PHE A 141 -7.10 -4.83 16.47
CA PHE A 141 -8.38 -4.14 16.71
C PHE A 141 -8.22 -2.69 17.18
N ARG A 142 -6.98 -2.18 17.27
CA ARG A 142 -6.71 -0.79 17.64
C ARG A 142 -6.64 0.05 16.38
N GLN A 143 -7.65 0.90 16.20
CA GLN A 143 -7.69 1.85 15.12
C GLN A 143 -6.52 2.84 15.22
N GLN A 144 -5.84 3.06 14.10
CA GLN A 144 -4.76 4.03 13.96
C GLN A 144 -5.01 4.89 12.73
N VAL A 145 -4.73 6.19 12.85
CA VAL A 145 -4.79 7.15 11.77
C VAL A 145 -3.45 7.25 11.07
N TRP A 146 -3.47 7.27 9.74
CA TRP A 146 -2.31 7.39 8.87
C TRP A 146 -2.47 8.58 7.94
N SER A 147 -1.44 9.41 7.83
CA SER A 147 -1.42 10.52 6.86
C SER A 147 -0.78 10.04 5.55
N LEU A 148 -1.46 10.29 4.43
CA LEU A 148 -0.93 9.96 3.10
C LEU A 148 -0.14 11.13 2.52
N VAL A 149 1.17 10.96 2.37
CA VAL A 149 2.05 11.96 1.75
C VAL A 149 2.41 11.51 0.33
N PRO A 150 1.98 12.24 -0.71
CA PRO A 150 2.36 11.91 -2.09
C PRO A 150 3.85 12.19 -2.31
N ILE A 151 4.59 11.20 -2.80
CA ILE A 151 6.04 11.35 -3.08
C ILE A 151 6.27 11.78 -4.53
N SER A 152 5.67 11.08 -5.49
CA SER A 152 5.75 11.42 -6.91
C SER A 152 4.53 10.90 -7.65
N SER A 153 4.13 11.61 -8.72
CA SER A 153 3.11 11.12 -9.63
C SER A 153 3.74 10.21 -10.69
N GLY A 154 3.16 9.03 -10.91
CA GLY A 154 3.54 8.15 -12.02
C GLY A 154 3.45 8.85 -13.39
N VAL A 155 2.55 9.83 -13.52
CA VAL A 155 2.39 10.65 -14.73
C VAL A 155 3.66 11.43 -15.06
N ALA A 156 4.38 11.92 -14.05
CA ALA A 156 5.59 12.72 -14.26
C ALA A 156 6.69 11.91 -14.95
N ARG A 157 6.82 10.62 -14.60
CA ARG A 157 7.77 9.68 -15.24
C ARG A 157 7.37 9.35 -16.68
N VAL A 158 6.08 9.13 -16.94
CA VAL A 158 5.59 8.78 -18.29
C VAL A 158 5.68 9.96 -19.25
N LYS A 159 5.38 11.19 -18.79
CA LYS A 159 5.38 12.38 -19.65
C LYS A 159 6.76 12.95 -19.94
N ASN A 160 7.76 12.69 -19.09
CA ASN A 160 9.10 13.24 -19.23
C ASN A 160 10.16 12.12 -19.29
N PRO A 161 10.12 11.25 -20.33
CA PRO A 161 11.16 10.25 -20.50
C PRO A 161 12.51 10.93 -20.67
N GLY A 162 13.54 10.44 -19.95
CA GLY A 162 14.90 10.97 -20.03
C GLY A 162 15.24 12.10 -19.05
N PHE A 163 14.28 12.56 -18.24
CA PHE A 163 14.56 13.48 -17.13
C PHE A 163 14.83 12.71 -15.83
N VAL A 164 15.83 13.17 -15.08
CA VAL A 164 16.12 12.67 -13.73
C VAL A 164 15.10 13.24 -12.76
N ILE A 165 14.54 12.40 -11.89
CA ILE A 165 13.67 12.85 -10.79
C ILE A 165 14.29 12.57 -9.42
N GLY A 166 13.76 13.23 -8.39
CA GLY A 166 14.16 12.96 -7.00
C GLY A 166 13.98 11.48 -6.65
N GLY A 167 15.01 10.89 -6.05
CA GLY A 167 15.06 9.47 -5.70
C GLY A 167 15.68 8.56 -6.75
N ASP A 168 15.99 9.06 -7.95
CA ASP A 168 16.72 8.27 -8.95
C ASP A 168 18.20 8.09 -8.53
N VAL A 169 18.72 6.89 -8.76
CA VAL A 169 20.14 6.59 -8.57
C VAL A 169 20.87 6.88 -9.86
N ILE A 170 21.71 7.92 -9.87
CA ILE A 170 22.45 8.35 -11.05
C ILE A 170 23.94 8.09 -10.92
N ARG A 171 24.60 7.82 -12.05
CA ARG A 171 26.06 7.84 -12.18
C ARG A 171 26.47 9.13 -12.88
N LEU A 172 27.34 9.90 -12.24
CA LEU A 172 27.94 11.09 -12.85
C LEU A 172 29.13 10.67 -13.71
N MET A 173 29.12 11.05 -14.98
CA MET A 173 30.21 10.81 -15.93
C MET A 173 30.95 12.13 -16.16
N HIS A 174 32.28 12.09 -16.16
CA HIS A 174 33.11 13.22 -16.56
C HIS A 174 33.37 13.14 -18.07
N GLY A 175 33.31 14.27 -18.78
CA GLY A 175 33.18 14.32 -20.25
C GLY A 175 34.25 13.58 -21.06
N ASN A 176 33.82 13.06 -22.23
CA ASN A 176 34.60 12.37 -23.28
C ASN A 176 35.48 11.17 -22.87
N MET A 177 35.07 10.41 -21.85
CA MET A 177 35.51 9.01 -21.66
C MET A 177 34.33 8.05 -21.69
#